data_AF-A0A1E4I888-F1
#
_entry.id   AF-A0A1E4I888-F1
#
_cell.length_a   1.000
_cell.length_b   1.000
_cell.length_c   1.000
_cell.angle_alpha   90.00
_cell.angle_beta   90.00
_cell.angle_gamma   90.00
#
_symmetry.space_group_name_H-M   'P 1'
#
loop_
_entity.id
_entity.type
_entity.pdbx_description
1 polymer ?
#
loop_
_entity_poly.entity_id
_entity_poly.type
_entity_poly.pdbx_seq_one_letter_code
_entity_poly.pdbx_strand_id
1 'polypeptide(L)'
;MIGRAAAREFSTAPLTGFKIAVPVISADGATTAFRGVGAGRARVYRAVDDAVCVNNSRHAVPHPLCRCGFYCLHTMSAARDLTCVPENRDTVVLEVAASGRYRRHELGLRYAHQRVRTVWTGRCRCGRAAELFVDSGGGRLGWRELVARCAGCAGERPTLTRDSFAALTGDDTLRAHADREPLRRFETATTTETPARAGDAVVDAELAVINARIDELHTQVEDLLRPG
;
A
#
# COMPACT_ATOMS: atom_id res chain seq x y z
N MET A 1 0.69 -9.12 51.49
CA MET A 1 1.91 -9.06 50.66
C MET A 1 1.78 -7.88 49.70
N ILE A 2 2.61 -6.87 49.89
CA ILE A 2 2.58 -5.59 49.19
C ILE A 2 3.03 -5.83 47.74
N GLY A 3 2.13 -5.54 46.79
CA GLY A 3 2.38 -5.71 45.37
C GLY A 3 3.57 -4.86 44.93
N ARG A 4 4.66 -5.53 44.57
CA ARG A 4 5.84 -4.94 43.96
C ARG A 4 5.35 -4.21 42.70
N ALA A 5 5.35 -2.87 42.74
CA ALA A 5 5.01 -2.05 41.58
C ALA A 5 6.00 -2.43 40.47
N ALA A 6 5.55 -3.26 39.52
CA ALA A 6 6.35 -3.60 38.36
C ALA A 6 6.75 -2.28 37.70
N ALA A 7 8.05 -2.07 37.54
CA ALA A 7 8.59 -0.86 36.91
C ALA A 7 7.83 -0.61 35.60
N ARG A 8 7.18 0.55 35.52
CA ARG A 8 6.40 0.93 34.34
C ARG A 8 7.40 1.35 33.26
N GLU A 9 7.56 0.49 32.25
CA GLU A 9 8.29 0.84 31.04
C GLU A 9 7.64 2.07 30.38
N PHE A 10 8.41 3.15 30.26
CA PHE A 10 8.00 4.46 29.76
C PHE A 10 9.16 5.08 28.97
N SER A 11 8.87 5.69 27.83
CA SER A 11 9.88 6.37 27.01
C SER A 11 9.45 7.80 26.73
N THR A 12 10.36 8.75 26.98
CA THR A 12 10.20 10.16 26.64
C THR A 12 10.45 10.42 25.14
N ALA A 13 11.30 9.60 24.51
CA ALA A 13 11.54 9.64 23.07
C ALA A 13 10.72 8.55 22.35
N PRO A 14 10.14 8.82 21.17
CA PRO A 14 9.43 7.79 20.43
C PRO A 14 10.35 6.65 19.97
N LEU A 15 9.92 5.41 20.20
CA LEU A 15 10.56 4.20 19.73
C LEU A 15 10.01 3.82 18.34
N THR A 16 10.89 3.53 17.39
CA THR A 16 10.46 3.06 16.07
C THR A 16 9.98 1.60 16.15
N GLY A 17 8.89 1.29 15.47
CA GLY A 17 8.43 -0.07 15.26
C GLY A 17 7.62 -0.24 13.99
N PHE A 18 7.32 -1.48 13.65
CA PHE A 18 6.65 -1.83 12.39
C PHE A 18 5.42 -2.71 12.64
N LYS A 19 4.33 -2.51 11.91
CA LYS A 19 3.14 -3.37 12.03
C LYS A 19 2.37 -3.43 10.72
N ILE A 20 1.39 -4.32 10.63
CA ILE A 20 0.45 -4.35 9.52
C ILE A 20 -0.93 -3.83 9.94
N ALA A 21 -1.64 -3.22 9.00
CA ALA A 21 -2.99 -2.71 9.22
C ALA A 21 -3.83 -2.77 7.94
N VAL A 22 -5.15 -2.83 8.10
CA VAL A 22 -6.08 -2.61 6.99
C VAL A 22 -6.29 -1.10 6.84
N PRO A 23 -5.98 -0.51 5.67
CA PRO A 23 -6.28 0.89 5.41
C PRO A 23 -7.79 1.06 5.22
N VAL A 24 -8.35 2.16 5.74
CA VAL A 24 -9.79 2.46 5.63
C VAL A 24 -10.00 3.94 5.29
N ILE A 25 -11.17 4.26 4.76
CA ILE A 25 -11.67 5.63 4.58
C ILE A 25 -13.05 5.77 5.23
N SER A 26 -13.37 6.93 5.76
CA SER A 26 -14.68 7.22 6.34
C SER A 26 -15.79 7.11 5.29
N ALA A 27 -17.02 6.85 5.75
CA ALA A 27 -18.16 6.66 4.86
C ALA A 27 -18.47 7.88 3.97
N ASP A 28 -18.17 9.08 4.47
CA ASP A 28 -18.27 10.36 3.76
C ASP A 28 -17.03 10.70 2.90
N GLY A 29 -16.00 9.86 2.90
CA GLY A 29 -14.76 10.07 2.15
C GLY A 29 -13.83 11.13 2.73
N ALA A 30 -14.17 11.76 3.86
CA ALA A 30 -13.44 12.91 4.38
C ALA A 30 -12.10 12.57 5.05
N THR A 31 -11.89 11.32 5.48
CA THR A 31 -10.68 10.98 6.23
C THR A 31 -10.28 9.51 6.13
N THR A 32 -8.96 9.27 6.11
CA THR A 32 -8.37 7.94 6.11
C THR A 32 -7.86 7.56 7.50
N ALA A 33 -7.89 6.27 7.77
CA ALA A 33 -7.49 5.70 9.05
C ALA A 33 -7.00 4.26 8.87
N PHE A 34 -6.76 3.59 9.99
CA PHE A 34 -6.23 2.23 10.00
C PHE A 34 -7.03 1.34 10.93
N ARG A 35 -7.08 0.06 10.61
CA ARG A 35 -7.66 -0.97 11.48
C ARG A 35 -6.67 -2.07 11.73
N GLY A 36 -6.62 -2.55 12.97
CA GLY A 36 -5.70 -3.63 13.35
C GLY A 36 -6.05 -4.95 12.68
N VAL A 37 -5.10 -5.90 12.75
CA VAL A 37 -5.31 -7.31 12.42
C VAL A 37 -5.51 -8.14 13.69
N GLY A 38 -5.98 -9.39 13.55
CA GLY A 38 -6.28 -10.28 14.67
C GLY A 38 -7.21 -9.63 15.70
N ALA A 39 -6.82 -9.64 16.98
CA ALA A 39 -7.58 -9.02 18.06
C ALA A 39 -7.81 -7.50 17.88
N GLY A 40 -6.98 -6.82 17.09
CA GLY A 40 -7.11 -5.39 16.78
C GLY A 40 -8.16 -5.08 15.70
N ARG A 41 -8.78 -6.08 15.06
CA ARG A 41 -9.80 -5.87 14.01
C ARG A 41 -11.06 -5.16 14.50
N ALA A 42 -11.29 -5.15 15.81
CA ALA A 42 -12.49 -4.56 16.40
C ALA A 42 -12.53 -3.03 16.35
N ARG A 43 -11.40 -2.34 16.11
CA ARG A 43 -11.34 -0.87 16.17
C ARG A 43 -10.53 -0.25 15.04
N VAL A 44 -11.08 0.84 14.51
CA VAL A 44 -10.39 1.80 13.65
C VAL A 44 -9.70 2.82 14.54
N TYR A 45 -8.49 3.22 14.18
CA TYR A 45 -7.66 4.21 14.87
C TYR A 45 -7.03 5.16 13.86
N ARG A 46 -6.75 6.39 14.31
CA ARG A 46 -6.14 7.44 13.49
C ARG A 46 -4.62 7.26 13.35
N ALA A 47 -4.01 8.05 12.47
CA ALA A 47 -2.54 8.04 12.30
C ALA A 47 -1.82 8.39 13.61
N VAL A 48 -2.34 9.39 14.34
CA VAL A 48 -1.97 9.71 15.72
C VAL A 48 -3.12 9.27 16.61
N ASP A 49 -2.87 8.34 17.55
CA ASP A 49 -3.94 7.82 18.40
C ASP A 49 -3.41 7.16 19.69
N ASP A 50 -4.30 7.04 20.66
CA ASP A 50 -4.09 6.33 21.91
C ASP A 50 -4.70 4.93 21.86
N ALA A 51 -3.97 3.98 22.44
CA ALA A 51 -4.40 2.61 22.54
C ALA A 51 -5.50 2.46 23.60
N VAL A 52 -6.56 1.77 23.23
CA VAL A 52 -7.67 1.44 24.13
C VAL A 52 -7.70 -0.04 24.48
N CYS A 53 -8.32 -0.37 25.62
CA CYS A 53 -8.56 -1.77 25.99
C CYS A 53 -9.60 -2.39 25.04
N VAL A 54 -9.24 -3.51 24.40
CA VAL A 54 -10.16 -4.26 23.53
C VAL A 54 -11.37 -4.76 24.30
N ASN A 55 -11.18 -5.15 25.57
CA ASN A 55 -12.25 -5.60 26.47
C ASN A 55 -12.99 -4.44 27.15
N ASN A 56 -12.69 -3.19 26.78
CA ASN A 56 -13.23 -1.98 27.40
C ASN A 56 -13.07 -1.92 28.94
N SER A 57 -12.04 -2.60 29.47
CA SER A 57 -11.75 -2.62 30.89
C SER A 57 -11.08 -1.32 31.33
N ARG A 58 -11.39 -0.86 32.55
CA ARG A 58 -10.86 0.39 33.14
C ARG A 58 -9.46 0.19 33.73
N HIS A 59 -8.48 -0.13 32.90
CA HIS A 59 -7.08 -0.21 33.31
C HIS A 59 -6.17 0.63 32.41
N ALA A 60 -5.00 0.96 32.93
CA ALA A 60 -3.99 1.69 32.18
C ALA A 60 -3.42 0.81 31.03
N VAL A 61 -3.47 1.28 29.79
CA VAL A 61 -2.98 0.56 28.58
C VAL A 61 -1.52 0.92 28.25
N PRO A 62 -0.62 -0.02 27.93
CA PRO A 62 -0.78 -1.48 27.98
C PRO A 62 -0.78 -2.01 29.42
N HIS A 63 -1.40 -3.19 29.63
CA HIS A 63 -1.56 -3.80 30.96
C HIS A 63 -0.89 -5.19 31.03
N PRO A 64 -0.26 -5.58 32.17
CA PRO A 64 0.31 -6.90 32.45
C PRO A 64 -0.52 -8.10 32.00
N LEU A 65 -1.76 -8.13 32.46
CA LEU A 65 -2.69 -9.25 32.32
C LEU A 65 -3.69 -9.10 31.18
N CYS A 66 -3.59 -8.02 30.39
CA CYS A 66 -4.48 -7.81 29.25
C CYS A 66 -3.65 -7.63 27.98
N ARG A 67 -4.06 -8.29 26.90
CA ARG A 67 -3.43 -8.18 25.57
C ARG A 67 -3.80 -6.88 24.82
N CYS A 68 -4.18 -5.84 25.56
CA CYS A 68 -4.47 -4.50 25.06
C CYS A 68 -3.18 -3.74 24.69
N GLY A 69 -3.36 -2.55 24.09
CA GLY A 69 -2.27 -1.76 23.56
C GLY A 69 -2.15 -1.97 22.07
N PHE A 70 -1.64 -0.95 21.38
CA PHE A 70 -1.10 -1.18 20.05
C PHE A 70 0.08 -2.14 20.16
N TYR A 71 0.33 -2.89 19.09
CA TYR A 71 1.46 -3.81 19.01
C TYR A 71 2.23 -3.53 17.72
N CYS A 72 3.56 -3.42 17.83
CA CYS A 72 4.46 -3.36 16.69
C CYS A 72 5.64 -4.30 16.90
N LEU A 73 6.19 -4.78 15.80
CA LEU A 73 7.41 -5.56 15.72
C LEU A 73 8.63 -4.63 15.69
N HIS A 74 9.79 -5.17 16.01
CA HIS A 74 11.04 -4.41 15.98
C HIS A 74 11.58 -4.16 14.57
N THR A 75 11.24 -5.02 13.60
CA THR A 75 11.82 -4.97 12.26
C THR A 75 10.75 -4.90 11.17
N MET A 76 11.11 -4.22 10.08
CA MET A 76 10.28 -4.14 8.89
C MET A 76 10.12 -5.50 8.21
N SER A 77 11.16 -6.35 8.22
CA SER A 77 11.10 -7.70 7.66
C SER A 77 10.04 -8.55 8.34
N ALA A 78 10.00 -8.56 9.67
CA ALA A 78 9.00 -9.32 10.42
C ALA A 78 7.57 -8.83 10.14
N ALA A 79 7.38 -7.52 9.91
CA ALA A 79 6.08 -6.99 9.51
C ALA A 79 5.69 -7.41 8.08
N ARG A 80 6.66 -7.45 7.15
CA ARG A 80 6.44 -7.96 5.79
C ARG A 80 6.07 -9.45 5.80
N ASP A 81 6.70 -10.26 6.64
CA ASP A 81 6.38 -11.69 6.73
C ASP A 81 4.90 -11.92 7.07
N LEU A 82 4.31 -11.06 7.93
CA LEU A 82 2.88 -11.12 8.24
C LEU A 82 1.98 -10.84 7.03
N THR A 83 2.45 -10.11 6.00
CA THR A 83 1.70 -9.85 4.77
C THR A 83 1.66 -11.04 3.82
N CYS A 84 2.53 -12.05 4.02
CA CYS A 84 2.50 -13.30 3.25
C CYS A 84 1.32 -14.19 3.65
N VAL A 85 0.78 -14.01 4.84
CA VAL A 85 -0.40 -14.72 5.34
C VAL A 85 -1.64 -14.31 4.51
N PRO A 86 -2.40 -15.27 3.92
CA PRO A 86 -3.51 -14.95 3.02
C PRO A 86 -4.54 -13.96 3.58
N GLU A 87 -4.83 -14.03 4.88
CA GLU A 87 -5.79 -13.18 5.60
C GLU A 87 -5.27 -11.74 5.80
N ASN A 88 -3.99 -11.51 5.58
CA ASN A 88 -3.29 -10.24 5.74
C ASN A 88 -2.73 -9.70 4.42
N ARG A 89 -2.87 -10.41 3.30
CA ARG A 89 -2.26 -10.03 2.02
C ARG A 89 -2.66 -8.66 1.49
N ASP A 90 -3.84 -8.19 1.88
CA ASP A 90 -4.40 -6.90 1.45
C ASP A 90 -4.10 -5.78 2.49
N THR A 91 -3.29 -6.06 3.52
CA THR A 91 -2.84 -5.06 4.51
C THR A 91 -1.68 -4.22 4.00
N VAL A 92 -1.51 -3.05 4.61
CA VAL A 92 -0.33 -2.20 4.46
C VAL A 92 0.64 -2.43 5.61
N VAL A 93 1.95 -2.22 5.36
CA VAL A 93 2.96 -2.16 6.41
C VAL A 93 3.05 -0.71 6.90
N LEU A 94 3.14 -0.52 8.21
CA LEU A 94 3.25 0.78 8.87
C LEU A 94 4.56 0.87 9.63
N GLU A 95 5.27 1.97 9.51
CA GLU A 95 6.25 2.42 10.50
C GLU A 95 5.56 3.35 11.50
N VAL A 96 5.79 3.10 12.77
CA VAL A 96 5.20 3.85 13.87
C VAL A 96 6.27 4.41 14.80
N ALA A 97 6.01 5.60 15.30
CA ALA A 97 6.67 6.19 16.45
C ALA A 97 5.85 5.83 17.70
N ALA A 98 6.23 4.76 18.39
CA ALA A 98 5.60 4.31 19.62
C ALA A 98 6.08 5.15 20.81
N SER A 99 5.17 5.66 21.65
CA SER A 99 5.53 6.50 22.79
C SER A 99 4.60 6.29 23.99
N GLY A 100 4.93 6.98 25.08
CA GLY A 100 4.23 6.84 26.36
C GLY A 100 4.62 5.53 27.06
N ARG A 101 3.64 4.93 27.75
CA ARG A 101 3.85 3.62 28.41
C ARG A 101 3.98 2.54 27.38
N TYR A 102 4.96 1.67 27.55
CA TYR A 102 5.15 0.51 26.70
C TYR A 102 5.44 -0.73 27.53
N ARG A 103 5.46 -1.88 26.87
CA ARG A 103 5.89 -3.17 27.40
C ARG A 103 6.60 -3.93 26.28
N ARG A 104 7.82 -4.40 26.54
CA ARG A 104 8.50 -5.34 25.64
C ARG A 104 7.75 -6.67 25.60
N HIS A 105 7.72 -7.24 24.42
CA HIS A 105 7.21 -8.55 24.10
C HIS A 105 8.26 -9.25 23.22
N GLU A 106 8.26 -10.57 23.16
CA GLU A 106 9.33 -11.34 22.51
C GLU A 106 9.74 -10.83 21.11
N LEU A 107 8.77 -10.42 20.29
CA LEU A 107 9.01 -9.95 18.91
C LEU A 107 8.80 -8.44 18.72
N GLY A 108 8.52 -7.68 19.78
CA GLY A 108 8.07 -6.30 19.62
C GLY A 108 7.71 -5.52 20.89
N LEU A 109 6.89 -4.48 20.70
CA LEU A 109 6.46 -3.57 21.73
C LEU A 109 4.93 -3.52 21.76
N ARG A 110 4.36 -3.58 22.96
CA ARG A 110 3.00 -3.08 23.22
C ARG A 110 3.09 -1.68 23.78
N TYR A 111 2.30 -0.74 23.29
CA TYR A 111 2.45 0.67 23.67
C TYR A 111 1.13 1.43 23.72
N ALA A 112 1.17 2.57 24.40
CA ALA A 112 0.02 3.41 24.73
C ALA A 112 -0.30 4.43 23.64
N HIS A 113 0.70 5.02 22.99
CA HIS A 113 0.51 6.06 21.99
C HIS A 113 1.30 5.78 20.71
N GLN A 114 0.73 6.06 19.54
CA GLN A 114 1.43 6.04 18.26
C GLN A 114 1.30 7.34 17.50
N ARG A 115 2.30 7.54 16.65
CA ARG A 115 2.14 8.25 15.38
C ARG A 115 2.62 7.37 14.23
N VAL A 116 1.79 7.14 13.23
CA VAL A 116 2.19 6.49 11.97
C VAL A 116 3.04 7.48 11.18
N ARG A 117 4.25 7.06 10.79
CA ARG A 117 5.17 7.89 9.99
C ARG A 117 5.11 7.53 8.52
N THR A 118 5.12 6.22 8.26
CA THR A 118 5.26 5.70 6.90
C THR A 118 4.27 4.58 6.67
N VAL A 119 3.63 4.59 5.51
CA VAL A 119 2.74 3.54 5.02
C VAL A 119 3.37 2.94 3.78
N TRP A 120 3.53 1.62 3.75
CA TRP A 120 3.95 0.90 2.56
C TRP A 120 2.82 0.03 2.04
N THR A 121 2.39 0.30 0.81
CA THR A 121 1.49 -0.56 0.06
C THR A 121 2.27 -1.75 -0.49
N GLY A 122 1.71 -2.95 -0.39
CA GLY A 122 2.35 -4.15 -0.92
C GLY A 122 2.23 -4.29 -2.44
N ARG A 123 2.07 -5.52 -2.89
CA ARG A 123 1.84 -5.85 -4.30
C ARG A 123 0.36 -6.01 -4.61
N CYS A 124 -0.02 -5.68 -5.84
CA CYS A 124 -1.31 -6.07 -6.40
C CYS A 124 -1.35 -7.60 -6.56
N ARG A 125 -2.56 -8.18 -6.58
CA ARG A 125 -2.74 -9.63 -6.82
C ARG A 125 -2.15 -10.11 -8.15
N CYS A 126 -2.06 -9.22 -9.14
CA CYS A 126 -1.41 -9.50 -10.42
C CYS A 126 0.14 -9.44 -10.38
N GLY A 127 0.75 -9.23 -9.22
CA GLY A 127 2.21 -9.17 -9.04
C GLY A 127 2.84 -7.78 -9.20
N ARG A 128 2.16 -6.81 -9.84
CA ARG A 128 2.67 -5.43 -9.98
C ARG A 128 2.65 -4.67 -8.66
N ALA A 129 3.49 -3.64 -8.53
CA ALA A 129 3.45 -2.72 -7.38
C ALA A 129 2.06 -2.10 -7.23
N ALA A 130 1.54 -2.06 -6.01
CA ALA A 130 0.26 -1.41 -5.74
C ALA A 130 0.48 0.06 -5.43
N GLU A 131 -0.04 0.94 -6.28
CA GLU A 131 0.24 2.38 -6.23
C GLU A 131 -1.01 3.22 -5.90
N LEU A 132 -2.19 2.58 -5.93
CA LEU A 132 -3.49 3.19 -5.70
C LEU A 132 -4.26 2.40 -4.65
N PHE A 133 -5.14 3.07 -3.92
CA PHE A 133 -6.16 2.43 -3.10
C PHE A 133 -7.51 2.45 -3.84
N VAL A 134 -8.27 1.36 -3.71
CA VAL A 134 -9.65 1.26 -4.18
C VAL A 134 -10.53 0.72 -3.05
N ASP A 135 -11.83 1.01 -3.11
CA ASP A 135 -12.81 0.36 -2.21
C ASP A 135 -12.77 -1.15 -2.44
N SER A 136 -12.68 -1.90 -1.34
CA SER A 136 -12.70 -3.35 -1.34
C SER A 136 -14.11 -3.95 -1.47
N GLY A 137 -15.14 -3.15 -1.23
CA GLY A 137 -16.52 -3.59 -1.00
C GLY A 137 -16.79 -4.08 0.43
N GLY A 138 -15.74 -4.19 1.26
CA GLY A 138 -15.81 -4.50 2.68
C GLY A 138 -15.81 -3.25 3.55
N GLY A 139 -16.03 -3.43 4.85
CA GLY A 139 -16.10 -2.30 5.76
C GLY A 139 -16.58 -2.63 7.16
N ARG A 140 -16.83 -1.55 7.91
CA ARG A 140 -17.49 -1.53 9.21
C ARG A 140 -18.37 -0.29 9.26
N LEU A 141 -19.28 -0.21 10.23
CA LEU A 141 -20.08 0.99 10.48
C LEU A 141 -19.19 2.26 10.46
N GLY A 142 -19.49 3.16 9.52
CA GLY A 142 -18.77 4.43 9.32
C GLY A 142 -17.45 4.36 8.53
N TRP A 143 -16.99 3.17 8.12
CA TRP A 143 -15.68 2.98 7.50
C TRP A 143 -15.69 1.97 6.35
N ARG A 144 -15.16 2.35 5.20
CA ARG A 144 -14.93 1.48 4.03
C ARG A 144 -13.51 0.96 4.05
N GLU A 145 -13.34 -0.33 3.80
CA GLU A 145 -12.03 -0.94 3.69
C GLU A 145 -11.42 -0.67 2.32
N LEU A 146 -10.15 -0.24 2.34
CA LEU A 146 -9.37 -0.02 1.13
C LEU A 146 -8.44 -1.20 0.87
N VAL A 147 -8.19 -1.47 -0.41
CA VAL A 147 -7.17 -2.42 -0.85
C VAL A 147 -6.24 -1.75 -1.83
N ALA A 148 -4.94 -2.02 -1.69
CA ALA A 148 -3.94 -1.49 -2.61
C ALA A 148 -3.97 -2.28 -3.93
N ARG A 149 -3.98 -1.58 -5.07
CA ARG A 149 -3.97 -2.13 -6.42
C ARG A 149 -3.01 -1.36 -7.33
N CYS A 150 -2.54 -2.02 -8.38
CA CYS A 150 -1.83 -1.33 -9.46
C CYS A 150 -2.84 -0.61 -10.38
N ALA A 151 -2.40 0.38 -11.14
CA ALA A 151 -3.26 1.14 -12.06
C ALA A 151 -4.07 0.25 -13.02
N GLY A 152 -3.41 -0.71 -13.68
CA GLY A 152 -4.10 -1.61 -14.61
C GLY A 152 -5.15 -2.51 -13.95
N CYS A 153 -4.93 -2.96 -12.71
CA CYS A 153 -5.97 -3.70 -11.99
C CYS A 153 -7.05 -2.78 -11.45
N ALA A 154 -6.75 -1.54 -11.06
CA ALA A 154 -7.77 -0.60 -10.62
C ALA A 154 -8.82 -0.35 -11.73
N GLY A 155 -8.38 -0.27 -12.99
CA GLY A 155 -9.25 -0.01 -14.14
C GLY A 155 -9.92 1.35 -14.00
N GLU A 156 -11.20 1.43 -14.31
CA GLU A 156 -11.99 2.67 -14.24
C GLU A 156 -12.60 2.94 -12.85
N ARG A 157 -12.24 2.14 -11.84
CA ARG A 157 -12.77 2.33 -10.49
C ARG A 157 -12.31 3.67 -9.90
N PRO A 158 -13.14 4.30 -9.05
CA PRO A 158 -12.68 5.39 -8.21
C PRO A 158 -11.46 4.97 -7.40
N THR A 159 -10.40 5.76 -7.48
CA THR A 159 -9.13 5.48 -6.82
C THR A 159 -8.73 6.62 -5.91
N LEU A 160 -7.96 6.28 -4.88
CA LEU A 160 -7.27 7.22 -4.04
C LEU A 160 -5.77 7.01 -4.23
N THR A 161 -5.04 8.06 -4.59
CA THR A 161 -3.57 7.99 -4.68
C THR A 161 -2.96 7.80 -3.29
N ARG A 162 -1.70 7.35 -3.22
CA ARG A 162 -0.96 7.24 -1.96
C ARG A 162 -0.85 8.59 -1.25
N ASP A 163 -0.60 9.66 -2.00
CA ASP A 163 -0.44 11.00 -1.44
C ASP A 163 -1.78 11.55 -0.93
N SER A 164 -2.86 11.36 -1.68
CA SER A 164 -4.21 11.71 -1.21
C SER A 164 -4.61 10.89 0.01
N PHE A 165 -4.27 9.59 0.06
CA PHE A 165 -4.49 8.78 1.24
C PHE A 165 -3.75 9.34 2.45
N ALA A 166 -2.48 9.73 2.29
CA ALA A 166 -1.69 10.31 3.36
C ALA A 166 -2.27 11.66 3.83
N ALA A 167 -2.63 12.55 2.91
CA ALA A 167 -3.21 13.85 3.22
C ALA A 167 -4.52 13.75 4.03
N LEU A 168 -5.39 12.80 3.67
CA LEU A 168 -6.67 12.57 4.36
C LEU A 168 -6.53 11.99 5.78
N THR A 169 -5.32 11.60 6.20
CA THR A 169 -5.09 11.18 7.59
C THR A 169 -5.09 12.37 8.57
N GLY A 170 -4.86 13.59 8.05
CA GLY A 170 -4.67 14.80 8.85
C GLY A 170 -3.27 14.95 9.46
N ASP A 171 -2.34 14.04 9.18
CA ASP A 171 -0.91 14.17 9.55
C ASP A 171 -0.09 14.54 8.31
N ASP A 172 0.40 15.78 8.29
CA ASP A 172 1.19 16.37 7.19
C ASP A 172 2.60 15.77 7.07
N THR A 173 3.05 15.02 8.07
CA THR A 173 4.35 14.34 8.08
C THR A 173 4.27 12.89 7.61
N LEU A 174 3.06 12.31 7.53
CA LEU A 174 2.88 10.94 7.09
C LEU A 174 3.19 10.80 5.60
N ARG A 175 3.91 9.73 5.23
CA ARG A 175 4.25 9.43 3.83
C ARG A 175 3.77 8.04 3.44
N ALA A 176 3.28 7.90 2.21
CA ALA A 176 2.83 6.62 1.68
C ALA A 176 3.65 6.21 0.45
N HIS A 177 4.20 5.00 0.47
CA HIS A 177 5.09 4.47 -0.55
C HIS A 177 4.61 3.10 -1.04
N ALA A 178 5.08 2.70 -2.21
CA ALA A 178 4.89 1.34 -2.71
C ALA A 178 6.11 0.52 -2.27
N ASP A 179 5.86 -0.62 -1.64
CA ASP A 179 6.91 -1.53 -1.22
C ASP A 179 7.41 -2.34 -2.41
N ARG A 180 8.48 -1.84 -3.03
CA ARG A 180 9.14 -2.52 -4.15
C ARG A 180 10.19 -3.51 -3.68
N GLU A 181 10.57 -3.47 -2.41
CA GLU A 181 11.63 -4.30 -1.85
C GLU A 181 11.37 -5.82 -1.97
N PRO A 182 10.15 -6.34 -1.70
CA PRO A 182 9.86 -7.76 -1.90
C PRO A 182 9.97 -8.19 -3.36
N LEU A 183 9.86 -7.26 -4.31
CA LEU A 183 9.87 -7.51 -5.74
C LEU A 183 11.26 -7.31 -6.38
N ARG A 184 12.27 -6.84 -5.63
CA ARG A 184 13.60 -6.49 -6.18
C ARG A 184 14.33 -7.64 -6.88
N ARG A 185 13.96 -8.89 -6.59
CA ARG A 185 14.55 -10.12 -7.18
C ARG A 185 13.68 -10.73 -8.28
N PHE A 186 12.53 -10.14 -8.58
CA PHE A 186 11.65 -10.59 -9.63
C PHE A 186 12.04 -9.88 -10.92
N GLU A 187 12.23 -10.65 -11.99
CA GLU A 187 12.47 -10.08 -13.31
C GLU A 187 11.21 -9.33 -13.76
N THR A 188 11.39 -8.07 -14.16
CA THR A 188 10.33 -7.34 -14.84
C THR A 188 10.55 -7.57 -16.32
N ALA A 189 9.57 -8.20 -16.99
CA ALA A 189 9.54 -8.18 -18.45
C ALA A 189 9.44 -6.71 -18.85
N THR A 190 10.58 -6.12 -19.22
CA THR A 190 10.59 -4.82 -19.87
C THR A 190 10.16 -5.14 -21.28
N THR A 191 8.86 -5.11 -21.53
CA THR A 191 8.37 -4.99 -22.90
C THR A 191 8.82 -3.61 -23.36
N THR A 192 10.06 -3.55 -23.86
CA THR A 192 10.50 -2.58 -24.86
C THR A 192 9.86 -2.96 -26.20
N GLU A 193 8.59 -3.32 -26.18
CA GLU A 193 7.72 -3.26 -27.33
C GLU A 193 6.84 -2.06 -26.99
N THR A 194 7.22 -0.90 -27.52
CA THR A 194 6.27 0.17 -27.78
C THR A 194 5.02 -0.53 -28.32
N PRO A 195 3.85 -0.43 -27.66
CA PRO A 195 2.64 -0.93 -28.28
C PRO A 195 2.55 -0.16 -29.59
N ALA A 196 2.70 -0.86 -30.72
CA ALA A 196 2.56 -0.29 -32.05
C ALA A 196 1.31 0.58 -31.97
N ARG A 197 1.49 1.90 -32.04
CA ARG A 197 0.34 2.79 -31.93
C ARG A 197 -0.55 2.41 -33.10
N ALA A 198 -1.87 2.46 -32.94
CA ALA A 198 -2.77 2.14 -34.05
C ALA A 198 -2.47 2.96 -35.33
N GLY A 199 -1.73 4.07 -35.20
CA GLY A 199 -1.17 4.83 -36.32
C GLY A 199 0.01 4.18 -37.05
N ASP A 200 0.84 3.36 -36.41
CA ASP A 200 2.01 2.73 -37.04
C ASP A 200 1.56 1.73 -38.13
N ALA A 201 0.48 0.98 -37.89
CA ALA A 201 -0.11 0.09 -38.90
C ALA A 201 -0.72 0.86 -40.09
N VAL A 202 -1.21 2.09 -39.85
CA VAL A 202 -1.72 2.96 -40.92
C VAL A 202 -0.57 3.55 -41.73
N VAL A 203 0.51 3.98 -41.07
CA VAL A 203 1.72 4.48 -41.74
C VAL A 203 2.40 3.37 -42.55
N ASP A 204 2.47 2.14 -42.04
CA ASP A 204 3.03 1.00 -42.78
C ASP A 204 2.18 0.65 -44.01
N ALA A 205 0.85 0.74 -43.89
CA ALA A 205 -0.05 0.53 -45.02
C ALA A 205 0.10 1.63 -46.08
N GLU A 206 0.20 2.90 -45.67
CA GLU A 206 0.43 4.03 -46.58
C GLU A 206 1.80 3.92 -47.28
N LEU A 207 2.84 3.52 -46.55
CA LEU A 207 4.18 3.31 -47.11
C LEU A 207 4.19 2.17 -48.14
N ALA A 208 3.47 1.08 -47.89
CA ALA A 208 3.32 -0.01 -48.84
C ALA A 208 2.63 0.42 -50.14
N VAL A 209 1.60 1.27 -50.05
CA VAL A 209 0.91 1.83 -51.23
C VAL A 209 1.83 2.76 -52.02
N ILE A 210 2.60 3.61 -51.34
CA ILE A 210 3.58 4.50 -51.99
C ILE A 210 4.64 3.69 -52.73
N ASN A 211 5.21 2.67 -52.09
CA ASN A 211 6.22 1.81 -52.73
C ASN A 211 5.66 1.08 -53.95
N ALA A 212 4.45 0.52 -53.86
CA ALA A 212 3.81 -0.13 -55.01
C ALA A 212 3.61 0.84 -56.19
N ARG A 213 3.29 2.11 -55.90
CA ARG A 213 3.11 3.11 -56.96
C ARG A 213 4.43 3.58 -57.57
N ILE A 214 5.50 3.63 -56.78
CA ILE A 214 6.86 3.89 -57.26
C ILE A 214 7.32 2.75 -58.19
N ASP A 215 7.08 1.49 -57.81
CA ASP A 215 7.45 0.34 -58.62
C ASP A 215 6.71 0.33 -59.98
N GLU A 216 5.44 0.72 -59.98
CA GLU A 216 4.65 0.87 -61.21
C GLU A 216 5.19 2.00 -62.11
N LEU A 217 5.56 3.15 -61.53
CA LEU A 217 6.18 4.25 -62.26
C LEU A 217 7.55 3.86 -62.82
N HIS A 218 8.37 3.13 -62.06
CA HIS A 218 9.65 2.61 -62.53
C HIS A 218 9.46 1.70 -63.74
N THR A 219 8.50 0.78 -63.67
CA THR A 219 8.17 -0.12 -64.79
C THR A 219 7.76 0.65 -66.04
N GLN A 220 6.91 1.68 -65.90
CA GLN A 220 6.48 2.53 -67.02
C GLN A 220 7.63 3.32 -67.64
N VAL A 221 8.53 3.86 -66.81
CA VAL A 221 9.72 4.58 -67.28
C VAL A 221 10.68 3.64 -68.02
N GLU A 222 10.90 2.43 -67.49
CA GLU A 222 11.73 1.43 -68.16
C GLU A 222 11.18 1.02 -69.52
N ASP A 223 9.86 0.82 -69.64
CA ASP A 223 9.22 0.50 -70.92
C ASP A 223 9.30 1.65 -71.93
N LEU A 224 9.22 2.91 -71.49
CA LEU A 224 9.40 4.09 -72.36
C LEU A 224 10.85 4.28 -72.81
N LEU A 225 11.81 3.82 -72.01
CA LEU A 225 13.24 3.92 -72.29
C LEU A 225 13.78 2.70 -73.07
N ARG A 226 12.97 1.67 -73.33
CA ARG A 226 13.36 0.57 -74.21
C ARG A 226 13.49 1.09 -75.65
N PRO A 227 14.68 1.03 -76.27
CA PRO A 227 14.82 1.34 -77.68
C PRO A 227 14.06 0.28 -78.50
N GLY A 228 13.23 0.75 -79.44
CA GLY A 228 12.61 -0.08 -80.46
C GLY A 228 13.60 -0.61 -81.49
#